data_AF-A0A1Q6MDU2-F1
#
_entry.id   AF-A0A1Q6MDU2-F1
#
_cell.length_a   1.000
_cell.length_b   1.000
_cell.length_c   1.000
_cell.angle_alpha   90.00
_cell.angle_beta   90.00
_cell.angle_gamma   90.00
#
_symmetry.space_group_name_H-M   'P 1'
#
loop_
_entity.id
_entity.type
_entity.pdbx_description
1 polymer ?
#
loop_
_entity_poly.entity_id
_entity_poly.type
_entity_poly.pdbx_seq_one_letter_code
_entity_poly.pdbx_strand_id
1 'polypeptide(L)'
;MIKANQIGGGITTEIAFYTDRVTKKIRRYFTCDMSFFLTRYNDNIELLKKMLLETLFDNDDVLSVIETLRIELTSDNNYFKERIYKLDGLKSYNQIGFFLDAAQGTLFLKNLNKLIENENRSTILKNLLGKILDKKRMQVASYAPSNINERVVNDIKLDFKADMIKSYDLSPDFKSKGLIMKGISSNMLVIPTGKKSPVAFILTRIIEDYLWKAIRNENGAYHIQAYVDTNGNIIMYSRQDPNLLRTYQIMEKSIDAILNMKLTAEEIKDYIISYFSATTSVLSAYDTFNLVLRMIFENYDYATRKNNRMGILNVTEKEIKDYALYIKGELKKAIKISIYDGEIIRKMNLFDEIKEIK
;
A
#
# COMPACT_ATOMS: atom_id res chain seq x y z
N MET A 1 -23.66 -12.32 -2.98
CA MET A 1 -23.75 -11.44 -1.79
C MET A 1 -25.02 -11.60 -0.98
N ILE A 2 -26.22 -11.64 -1.59
CA ILE A 2 -27.51 -11.70 -0.85
C ILE A 2 -27.55 -12.84 0.19
N LYS A 3 -27.23 -14.08 -0.22
CA LYS A 3 -27.23 -15.23 0.70
C LYS A 3 -26.18 -15.09 1.82
N ALA A 4 -24.99 -14.57 1.52
CA ALA A 4 -23.92 -14.35 2.51
C ALA A 4 -24.35 -13.36 3.61
N ASN A 5 -25.07 -12.30 3.24
CA ASN A 5 -25.59 -11.31 4.19
C ASN A 5 -26.83 -11.80 4.95
N GLN A 6 -27.57 -12.78 4.40
CA GLN A 6 -28.72 -13.39 5.07
C GLN A 6 -28.30 -14.41 6.14
N ILE A 7 -27.25 -15.17 5.88
CA ILE A 7 -26.78 -16.25 6.79
C ILE A 7 -25.60 -15.81 7.67
N GLY A 8 -25.00 -14.67 7.40
CA GLY A 8 -23.82 -14.14 8.09
C GLY A 8 -23.70 -12.63 7.94
N GLY A 9 -22.55 -12.09 8.33
CA GLY A 9 -22.15 -10.68 8.22
C GLY A 9 -21.39 -10.36 6.93
N GLY A 10 -21.41 -11.26 5.95
CA GLY A 10 -20.72 -11.10 4.66
C GLY A 10 -19.49 -12.00 4.49
N ILE A 11 -19.09 -12.13 3.23
CA ILE A 11 -17.87 -12.83 2.79
C ILE A 11 -17.16 -11.91 1.79
N THR A 12 -15.88 -11.65 2.00
CA THR A 12 -15.05 -10.86 1.09
C THR A 12 -13.84 -11.66 0.66
N THR A 13 -13.41 -11.46 -0.58
CA THR A 13 -12.17 -12.06 -1.10
C THR A 13 -11.28 -10.97 -1.64
N GLU A 14 -10.00 -11.02 -1.30
CA GLU A 14 -9.02 -10.06 -1.78
C GLU A 14 -7.67 -10.74 -2.07
N ILE A 15 -6.79 -10.00 -2.72
CA ILE A 15 -5.39 -10.37 -2.85
C ILE A 15 -4.61 -9.54 -1.83
N ALA A 16 -4.09 -10.21 -0.81
CA ALA A 16 -3.25 -9.60 0.21
C ALA A 16 -1.77 -9.91 -0.02
N PHE A 17 -0.91 -9.10 0.56
CA PHE A 17 0.52 -9.37 0.60
C PHE A 17 1.12 -8.85 1.91
N TYR A 18 2.22 -9.50 2.32
CA TYR A 18 2.97 -9.12 3.51
C TYR A 18 4.45 -9.18 3.20
N THR A 19 5.18 -8.13 3.58
CA THR A 19 6.64 -8.09 3.45
C THR A 19 7.25 -8.46 4.79
N ASP A 20 7.99 -9.57 4.80
CA ASP A 20 8.77 -9.97 5.96
C ASP A 20 9.81 -8.89 6.27
N ARG A 21 9.75 -8.30 7.47
CA ARG A 21 10.59 -7.16 7.84
C ARG A 21 12.06 -7.54 8.05
N VAL A 22 12.34 -8.82 8.23
CA VAL A 22 13.69 -9.40 8.39
C VAL A 22 14.24 -9.83 7.04
N THR A 23 13.53 -10.71 6.33
CA THR A 23 14.03 -11.30 5.07
C THR A 23 13.76 -10.45 3.83
N LYS A 24 12.91 -9.43 3.94
CA LYS A 24 12.42 -8.58 2.84
C LYS A 24 11.64 -9.31 1.75
N LYS A 25 11.36 -10.60 1.92
CA LYS A 25 10.56 -11.39 0.99
C LYS A 25 9.10 -10.97 1.06
N ILE A 26 8.47 -10.86 -0.11
CA ILE A 26 7.03 -10.61 -0.23
C ILE A 26 6.30 -11.94 -0.31
N ARG A 27 5.35 -12.15 0.61
CA ARG A 27 4.40 -13.25 0.58
C ARG A 27 3.06 -12.74 0.07
N ARG A 28 2.39 -13.51 -0.78
CA ARG A 28 1.16 -13.13 -1.49
C ARG A 28 0.08 -14.15 -1.14
N TYR A 29 -1.12 -13.67 -0.87
CA TYR A 29 -2.23 -14.47 -0.37
C TYR A 29 -3.49 -14.13 -1.15
N PHE A 30 -4.29 -15.15 -1.45
CA PHE A 30 -5.71 -14.98 -1.72
C PHE A 30 -6.42 -15.20 -0.38
N THR A 31 -7.12 -14.20 0.11
CA THR A 31 -7.79 -14.26 1.41
C THR A 31 -9.30 -14.38 1.22
N CYS A 32 -9.96 -14.99 2.20
CA CYS A 32 -11.41 -15.07 2.30
C CYS A 32 -11.77 -14.70 3.73
N ASP A 33 -12.32 -13.51 3.91
CA ASP A 33 -12.71 -13.01 5.21
C ASP A 33 -14.21 -13.19 5.40
N MET A 34 -14.60 -13.70 6.56
CA MET A 34 -15.97 -14.03 6.89
C MET A 34 -16.30 -13.57 8.31
N SER A 35 -17.49 -13.00 8.47
CA SER A 35 -18.05 -12.70 9.78
C SER A 35 -19.40 -13.41 9.90
N PHE A 36 -19.63 -14.16 10.98
CA PHE A 36 -20.91 -14.84 11.20
C PHE A 36 -21.09 -15.24 12.67
N PHE A 37 -22.34 -15.47 13.07
CA PHE A 37 -22.65 -16.08 14.37
C PHE A 37 -22.25 -17.56 14.38
N LEU A 38 -21.65 -18.06 15.46
CA LEU A 38 -21.24 -19.46 15.58
C LEU A 38 -22.39 -20.46 15.34
N THR A 39 -23.63 -20.09 15.65
CA THR A 39 -24.84 -20.89 15.38
C THR A 39 -25.11 -21.08 13.88
N ARG A 40 -24.55 -20.22 13.02
CA ARG A 40 -24.62 -20.26 11.56
C ARG A 40 -23.36 -20.80 10.90
N TYR A 41 -22.46 -21.43 11.68
CA TYR A 41 -21.20 -21.96 11.17
C TYR A 41 -21.40 -22.88 9.97
N ASN A 42 -22.31 -23.88 10.07
CA ASN A 42 -22.49 -24.86 9.01
C ASN A 42 -22.95 -24.21 7.70
N ASP A 43 -23.94 -23.31 7.77
CA ASP A 43 -24.46 -22.58 6.61
C ASP A 43 -23.37 -21.75 5.90
N ASN A 44 -22.52 -21.08 6.69
CA ASN A 44 -21.45 -20.21 6.16
C ASN A 44 -20.30 -21.02 5.56
N ILE A 45 -19.88 -22.11 6.20
CA ILE A 45 -18.81 -22.97 5.69
C ILE A 45 -19.26 -23.75 4.45
N GLU A 46 -20.54 -24.14 4.36
CA GLU A 46 -21.10 -24.69 3.13
C GLU A 46 -21.08 -23.65 2.00
N LEU A 47 -21.48 -22.40 2.28
CA LEU A 47 -21.43 -21.33 1.29
C LEU A 47 -20.00 -21.07 0.80
N LEU A 48 -19.02 -21.00 1.70
CA LEU A 48 -17.61 -20.84 1.34
C LEU A 48 -17.14 -21.99 0.44
N LYS A 49 -17.47 -23.24 0.77
CA LYS A 49 -17.13 -24.40 -0.08
C LYS A 49 -17.70 -24.25 -1.48
N LYS A 50 -18.98 -23.88 -1.60
CA LYS A 50 -19.61 -23.66 -2.91
C LYS A 50 -18.91 -22.55 -3.70
N MET A 51 -18.55 -21.45 -3.05
CA MET A 51 -17.80 -20.37 -3.70
C MET A 51 -16.41 -20.81 -4.17
N LEU A 52 -15.70 -21.62 -3.40
CA LEU A 52 -14.34 -22.03 -3.76
C LEU A 52 -14.30 -23.20 -4.74
N LEU A 53 -15.24 -24.14 -4.68
CA LEU A 53 -15.17 -25.41 -5.39
C LEU A 53 -16.21 -25.56 -6.51
N GLU A 54 -17.31 -24.83 -6.43
CA GLU A 54 -18.48 -24.99 -7.32
C GLU A 54 -18.83 -23.71 -8.09
N THR A 55 -17.95 -22.69 -8.07
CA THR A 55 -18.17 -21.47 -8.85
C THR A 55 -18.20 -21.79 -10.35
N LEU A 56 -19.30 -21.38 -10.98
CA LEU A 56 -19.50 -21.47 -12.43
C LEU A 56 -18.87 -20.26 -13.10
N PHE A 57 -17.86 -20.49 -13.94
CA PHE A 57 -17.18 -19.43 -14.70
C PHE A 57 -17.70 -19.32 -16.14
N ASP A 58 -18.55 -20.25 -16.56
CA ASP A 58 -19.12 -20.43 -17.89
C ASP A 58 -20.56 -19.89 -18.00
N ASN A 59 -20.81 -18.73 -17.38
CA ASN A 59 -22.09 -17.99 -17.44
C ASN A 59 -21.84 -16.60 -18.04
N ASP A 60 -22.82 -16.10 -18.80
CA ASP A 60 -22.92 -14.75 -19.36
C ASP A 60 -22.62 -13.63 -18.34
N ASP A 61 -22.94 -13.86 -17.06
CA ASP A 61 -22.65 -12.91 -15.97
C ASP A 61 -21.15 -12.62 -15.79
N VAL A 62 -20.27 -13.57 -16.13
CA VAL A 62 -18.82 -13.42 -15.89
C VAL A 62 -18.24 -12.29 -16.72
N LEU A 63 -18.64 -12.17 -17.98
CA LEU A 63 -18.20 -11.06 -18.83
C LEU A 63 -18.72 -9.73 -18.28
N SER A 64 -20.00 -9.68 -17.93
CA SER A 64 -20.62 -8.48 -17.36
C SER A 64 -19.90 -8.00 -16.10
N VAL A 65 -19.58 -8.91 -15.17
CA VAL A 65 -18.86 -8.58 -13.93
C VAL A 65 -17.46 -8.02 -14.22
N ILE A 66 -16.73 -8.60 -15.16
CA ILE A 66 -15.37 -8.15 -15.52
C ILE A 66 -15.42 -6.77 -16.21
N GLU A 67 -16.41 -6.54 -17.06
CA GLU A 67 -16.64 -5.24 -17.72
C GLU A 67 -17.05 -4.17 -16.72
N THR A 68 -17.96 -4.47 -15.79
CA THR A 68 -18.34 -3.59 -14.69
C THR A 68 -17.13 -3.23 -13.84
N LEU A 69 -16.30 -4.21 -13.46
CA LEU A 69 -15.06 -3.96 -12.72
C LEU A 69 -14.12 -3.02 -13.48
N ARG A 70 -13.96 -3.22 -14.80
CA ARG A 70 -13.15 -2.33 -15.64
C ARG A 70 -13.70 -0.90 -15.61
N ILE A 71 -15.01 -0.74 -15.74
CA ILE A 71 -15.68 0.56 -15.68
C ILE A 71 -15.45 1.20 -14.32
N GLU A 72 -15.72 0.50 -13.22
CA GLU A 72 -15.51 1.01 -11.86
C GLU A 72 -14.07 1.44 -11.59
N LEU A 73 -13.09 0.68 -12.08
CA LEU A 73 -11.68 1.01 -11.90
C LEU A 73 -11.24 2.24 -12.71
N THR A 74 -12.01 2.65 -13.72
CA THR A 74 -11.66 3.75 -14.64
C THR A 74 -12.64 4.93 -14.58
N SER A 75 -13.79 4.78 -13.92
CA SER A 75 -14.85 5.78 -13.85
C SER A 75 -14.44 6.99 -13.01
N ASP A 76 -13.71 6.77 -11.91
CA ASP A 76 -13.11 7.86 -11.15
C ASP A 76 -11.74 8.25 -11.72
N ASN A 77 -11.80 9.19 -12.66
CA ASN A 77 -10.62 9.69 -13.34
C ASN A 77 -9.56 10.23 -12.38
N ASN A 78 -9.91 10.89 -11.27
CA ASN A 78 -8.89 11.49 -10.40
C ASN A 78 -8.24 10.44 -9.51
N TYR A 79 -9.02 9.53 -8.91
CA TYR A 79 -8.45 8.45 -8.10
C TYR A 79 -7.64 7.48 -8.96
N PHE A 80 -8.07 7.21 -10.20
CA PHE A 80 -7.31 6.40 -11.14
C PHE A 80 -5.94 7.01 -11.43
N LYS A 81 -5.89 8.29 -11.83
CA LYS A 81 -4.65 9.00 -12.13
C LYS A 81 -3.68 9.01 -10.94
N GLU A 82 -4.20 9.31 -9.73
CA GLU A 82 -3.43 9.29 -8.49
C GLU A 82 -2.90 7.90 -8.15
N ARG A 83 -3.70 6.85 -8.38
CA ARG A 83 -3.29 5.47 -8.18
C ARG A 83 -2.12 5.13 -9.11
N ILE A 84 -2.23 5.40 -10.42
CA ILE A 84 -1.14 5.10 -11.36
C ILE A 84 0.14 5.85 -10.96
N TYR A 85 0.01 7.13 -10.65
CA TYR A 85 1.11 7.94 -10.17
C TYR A 85 1.83 7.34 -8.94
N LYS A 86 1.07 6.97 -7.90
CA LYS A 86 1.64 6.35 -6.69
C LYS A 86 2.29 5.01 -6.98
N LEU A 87 1.73 4.20 -7.88
CA LEU A 87 2.27 2.89 -8.26
C LEU A 87 3.58 3.01 -9.07
N ASP A 88 3.65 3.93 -10.02
CA ASP A 88 4.88 4.23 -10.76
C ASP A 88 5.96 4.81 -9.83
N GLY A 89 5.55 5.62 -8.84
CA GLY A 89 6.45 6.05 -7.78
C GLY A 89 7.00 4.88 -6.98
N LEU A 90 6.13 4.00 -6.45
CA LEU A 90 6.54 2.80 -5.71
C LEU A 90 7.49 1.91 -6.50
N LYS A 91 7.22 1.63 -7.79
CA LYS A 91 8.11 0.81 -8.63
C LYS A 91 9.54 1.36 -8.74
N SER A 92 9.71 2.67 -8.53
CA SER A 92 11.01 3.32 -8.63
C SER A 92 11.89 3.09 -7.40
N TYR A 93 11.32 2.79 -6.22
CA TYR A 93 12.11 2.60 -4.99
C TYR A 93 11.73 1.37 -4.16
N ASN A 94 10.67 0.64 -4.53
CA ASN A 94 10.12 -0.46 -3.76
C ASN A 94 9.49 -1.54 -4.65
N GLN A 95 9.95 -2.79 -4.50
CA GLN A 95 9.47 -3.96 -5.26
C GLN A 95 7.95 -4.20 -5.13
N ILE A 96 7.34 -3.71 -4.05
CA ILE A 96 5.89 -3.77 -3.83
C ILE A 96 5.09 -3.09 -4.94
N GLY A 97 5.66 -2.05 -5.57
CA GLY A 97 5.00 -1.31 -6.64
C GLY A 97 4.66 -2.18 -7.83
N PHE A 98 5.51 -3.17 -8.15
CA PHE A 98 5.27 -4.09 -9.28
C PHE A 98 4.11 -5.03 -8.99
N PHE A 99 4.03 -5.55 -7.77
CA PHE A 99 2.91 -6.39 -7.35
C PHE A 99 1.60 -5.62 -7.38
N LEU A 100 1.59 -4.40 -6.83
CA LEU A 100 0.42 -3.55 -6.83
C LEU A 100 0.02 -3.10 -8.24
N ASP A 101 0.97 -2.84 -9.15
CA ASP A 101 0.65 -2.54 -10.55
C ASP A 101 0.00 -3.74 -11.26
N ALA A 102 0.45 -4.96 -10.95
CA ALA A 102 -0.13 -6.20 -11.46
C ALA A 102 -1.52 -6.51 -10.90
N ALA A 103 -1.86 -6.05 -9.69
CA ALA A 103 -3.13 -6.31 -9.01
C ALA A 103 -4.17 -5.18 -9.16
N GLN A 104 -3.74 -3.93 -9.33
CA GLN A 104 -4.63 -2.76 -9.34
C GLN A 104 -4.15 -1.58 -10.20
N GLY A 105 -3.06 -1.74 -10.96
CA GLY A 105 -2.49 -0.65 -11.76
C GLY A 105 -2.73 -0.77 -13.27
N THR A 106 -1.83 -0.17 -14.03
CA THR A 106 -1.86 -0.19 -15.51
C THR A 106 -1.67 -1.60 -16.07
N LEU A 107 -0.81 -2.41 -15.44
CA LEU A 107 -0.61 -3.80 -15.85
C LEU A 107 -1.87 -4.63 -15.60
N PHE A 108 -2.54 -4.42 -14.46
CA PHE A 108 -3.82 -5.05 -14.18
C PHE A 108 -4.85 -4.71 -15.25
N LEU A 109 -5.08 -3.42 -15.54
CA LEU A 109 -6.05 -2.99 -16.56
C LEU A 109 -5.72 -3.55 -17.96
N LYS A 110 -4.45 -3.56 -18.35
CA LYS A 110 -4.02 -4.17 -19.62
C LYS A 110 -4.38 -5.65 -19.69
N ASN A 111 -4.16 -6.39 -18.60
CA ASN A 111 -4.50 -7.80 -18.54
C ASN A 111 -6.01 -8.03 -18.44
N LEU A 112 -6.74 -7.13 -17.78
CA LEU A 112 -8.20 -7.14 -17.70
C LEU A 112 -8.82 -6.95 -19.09
N ASN A 113 -8.35 -5.98 -19.88
CA ASN A 113 -8.81 -5.78 -21.26
C ASN A 113 -8.57 -7.03 -22.12
N LYS A 114 -7.37 -7.63 -22.03
CA LYS A 114 -7.08 -8.89 -22.72
C LYS A 114 -7.99 -10.03 -22.27
N LEU A 115 -8.34 -10.09 -20.99
CA LEU A 115 -9.26 -11.08 -20.46
C LEU A 115 -10.67 -10.85 -21.00
N ILE A 116 -11.12 -9.59 -21.16
CA ILE A 116 -12.42 -9.19 -21.75
C ILE A 116 -12.50 -9.58 -23.23
N GLU A 117 -11.41 -9.56 -23.98
CA GLU A 117 -11.41 -9.95 -25.40
C GLU A 117 -11.26 -11.47 -25.62
N ASN A 118 -10.90 -12.25 -24.59
CA ASN A 118 -10.54 -13.65 -24.74
C ASN A 118 -11.73 -14.62 -24.60
N GLU A 119 -12.11 -15.29 -25.68
CA GLU A 119 -13.20 -16.30 -25.69
C GLU A 119 -12.99 -17.43 -24.66
N ASN A 120 -11.74 -17.77 -24.32
CA ASN A 120 -11.40 -18.81 -23.33
C ASN A 120 -11.30 -18.30 -21.88
N ARG A 121 -11.81 -17.09 -21.58
CA ARG A 121 -11.76 -16.46 -20.24
C ARG A 121 -12.18 -17.38 -19.09
N SER A 122 -13.27 -18.12 -19.27
CA SER A 122 -13.87 -18.97 -18.23
C SER A 122 -12.92 -20.10 -17.84
N THR A 123 -12.29 -20.71 -18.84
CA THR A 123 -11.25 -21.72 -18.65
C THR A 123 -10.03 -21.16 -17.94
N ILE A 124 -9.60 -19.94 -18.28
CA ILE A 124 -8.47 -19.26 -17.61
C ILE A 124 -8.77 -19.05 -16.12
N LEU A 125 -9.96 -18.52 -15.80
CA LEU A 125 -10.37 -18.25 -14.42
C LEU A 125 -10.53 -19.54 -13.60
N LYS A 126 -11.16 -20.57 -14.17
CA LYS A 126 -11.30 -21.88 -13.53
C LYS A 126 -9.94 -22.51 -13.24
N ASN A 127 -9.02 -22.46 -14.20
CA ASN A 127 -7.66 -22.96 -14.03
C ASN A 127 -6.85 -22.16 -13.00
N LEU A 128 -7.07 -20.85 -12.91
CA LEU A 128 -6.43 -20.00 -11.91
C LEU A 128 -6.90 -20.35 -10.50
N LEU A 129 -8.21 -20.50 -10.28
CA LEU A 129 -8.76 -20.89 -8.98
C LEU A 129 -8.18 -22.23 -8.51
N GLY A 130 -8.11 -23.22 -9.42
CA GLY A 130 -7.48 -24.52 -9.14
C GLY A 130 -5.99 -24.46 -8.78
N LYS A 131 -5.26 -23.39 -9.14
CA LYS A 131 -3.85 -23.17 -8.75
C LYS A 131 -3.68 -22.48 -7.39
N ILE A 132 -4.73 -21.83 -6.90
CA ILE A 132 -4.71 -21.09 -5.64
C ILE A 132 -5.11 -22.00 -4.47
N LEU A 133 -6.07 -22.90 -4.68
CA LEU A 133 -6.63 -23.75 -3.64
C LEU A 133 -5.72 -24.96 -3.35
N ASP A 134 -5.16 -24.99 -2.14
CA ASP A 134 -4.26 -26.06 -1.69
C ASP A 134 -4.27 -26.16 -0.16
N LYS A 135 -4.70 -27.32 0.36
CA LYS A 135 -4.76 -27.57 1.82
C LYS A 135 -3.42 -27.43 2.52
N LYS A 136 -2.28 -27.71 1.87
CA LYS A 136 -0.94 -27.55 2.47
C LYS A 136 -0.53 -26.08 2.60
N ARG A 137 -1.17 -25.18 1.84
CA ARG A 137 -0.90 -23.73 1.85
C ARG A 137 -2.01 -22.92 2.50
N MET A 138 -3.13 -23.55 2.83
CA MET A 138 -4.23 -22.94 3.54
C MET A 138 -3.81 -22.53 4.94
N GLN A 139 -4.19 -21.31 5.34
CA GLN A 139 -4.01 -20.79 6.68
C GLN A 139 -5.36 -20.27 7.15
N VAL A 140 -5.74 -20.65 8.37
CA VAL A 140 -6.99 -20.21 8.99
C VAL A 140 -6.67 -19.54 10.30
N ALA A 141 -7.25 -18.37 10.49
CA ALA A 141 -7.22 -17.67 11.76
C ALA A 141 -8.63 -17.18 12.08
N SER A 142 -9.05 -17.37 13.33
CA SER A 142 -10.36 -16.97 13.81
C SER A 142 -10.22 -16.12 15.06
N TYR A 143 -11.03 -15.07 15.15
CA TYR A 143 -11.30 -14.37 16.39
C TYR A 143 -12.71 -14.73 16.88
N ALA A 144 -12.80 -15.66 17.83
CA ALA A 144 -14.05 -16.17 18.35
C ALA A 144 -13.89 -16.67 19.81
N PRO A 145 -14.99 -16.82 20.58
CA PRO A 145 -14.93 -17.36 21.94
C PRO A 145 -14.32 -18.76 22.05
N SER A 146 -14.39 -19.54 20.96
CA SER A 146 -13.73 -20.85 20.84
C SER A 146 -12.92 -20.89 19.56
N ASN A 147 -11.79 -21.57 19.57
CA ASN A 147 -10.96 -21.75 18.38
C ASN A 147 -11.67 -22.71 17.41
N ILE A 148 -11.95 -22.23 16.20
CA ILE A 148 -12.60 -23.01 15.14
C ILE A 148 -11.65 -23.34 13.97
N ASN A 149 -10.38 -22.94 14.03
CA ASN A 149 -9.45 -23.02 12.89
C ASN A 149 -9.32 -24.45 12.34
N GLU A 150 -9.07 -25.43 13.21
CA GLU A 150 -8.92 -26.83 12.80
C GLU A 150 -10.21 -27.40 12.20
N ARG A 151 -11.35 -27.05 12.79
CA ARG A 151 -12.67 -27.43 12.28
C ARG A 151 -12.90 -26.88 10.88
N VAL A 152 -12.57 -25.62 10.63
CA VAL A 152 -12.68 -24.98 9.31
C VAL A 152 -11.81 -25.69 8.27
N VAL A 153 -10.55 -25.98 8.59
CA VAL A 153 -9.64 -26.72 7.69
C VAL A 153 -10.21 -28.09 7.34
N ASN A 154 -10.73 -28.82 8.32
CA ASN A 154 -11.30 -30.15 8.13
C ASN A 154 -12.61 -30.13 7.35
N ASP A 155 -13.45 -29.12 7.57
CA ASP A 155 -14.75 -29.03 6.92
C ASP A 155 -14.63 -28.60 5.45
N ILE A 156 -13.77 -27.65 5.10
CA ILE A 156 -13.65 -27.15 3.72
C ILE A 156 -13.13 -28.25 2.76
N LYS A 157 -12.29 -29.18 3.24
CA LYS A 157 -11.78 -30.33 2.47
C LYS A 157 -11.15 -29.94 1.12
N LEU A 158 -10.17 -29.03 1.13
CA LEU A 158 -9.38 -28.69 -0.07
C LEU A 158 -8.38 -29.79 -0.44
N ASP A 159 -8.83 -31.00 -0.76
CA ASP A 159 -7.96 -32.17 -0.95
C ASP A 159 -7.16 -32.13 -2.28
N PHE A 160 -7.14 -30.99 -2.96
CA PHE A 160 -6.38 -30.74 -4.18
C PHE A 160 -4.96 -30.25 -3.85
N LYS A 161 -3.99 -30.69 -4.65
CA LYS A 161 -2.64 -30.15 -4.66
C LYS A 161 -2.50 -29.25 -5.87
N ALA A 162 -2.20 -27.98 -5.64
CA ALA A 162 -1.91 -27.04 -6.70
C ALA A 162 -0.39 -26.88 -6.89
N ASP A 163 0.02 -26.66 -8.14
CA ASP A 163 1.42 -26.38 -8.46
C ASP A 163 1.88 -25.06 -7.82
N MET A 164 3.15 -25.04 -7.40
CA MET A 164 3.75 -23.84 -6.87
C MET A 164 3.90 -22.81 -7.99
N ILE A 165 3.25 -21.66 -7.82
CA ILE A 165 3.45 -20.52 -8.71
C ILE A 165 4.84 -19.94 -8.41
N LYS A 166 5.75 -19.99 -9.39
CA LYS A 166 7.07 -19.35 -9.27
C LYS A 166 6.88 -17.85 -9.04
N SER A 167 7.49 -17.34 -7.98
CA SER A 167 7.54 -15.90 -7.73
C SER A 167 8.67 -15.27 -8.53
N TYR A 168 8.40 -14.09 -9.10
CA TYR A 168 9.42 -13.22 -9.66
C TYR A 168 9.53 -12.00 -8.76
N ASP A 169 10.72 -11.77 -8.23
CA ASP A 169 11.02 -10.54 -7.49
C ASP A 169 11.61 -9.54 -8.47
N LEU A 170 10.84 -8.49 -8.77
CA LEU A 170 11.28 -7.39 -9.62
C LEU A 170 11.96 -6.35 -8.74
N SER A 171 13.14 -5.91 -9.17
CA SER A 171 13.91 -4.89 -8.47
C SER A 171 13.46 -3.49 -8.89
N PRO A 172 13.44 -2.52 -7.97
CA PRO A 172 13.22 -1.11 -8.32
C PRO A 172 14.26 -0.62 -9.33
N ASP A 173 13.88 0.30 -10.21
CA ASP A 173 14.77 0.87 -11.21
C ASP A 173 15.52 2.13 -10.75
N PHE A 174 15.13 2.70 -9.60
CA PHE A 174 15.71 3.92 -9.01
C PHE A 174 15.69 5.13 -9.95
N LYS A 175 14.74 5.17 -10.90
CA LYS A 175 14.61 6.26 -11.87
C LYS A 175 13.65 7.35 -11.42
N SER A 176 14.00 8.59 -11.70
CA SER A 176 13.08 9.73 -11.66
C SER A 176 12.18 9.71 -12.89
N LYS A 177 10.87 9.92 -12.71
CA LYS A 177 9.85 9.71 -13.75
C LYS A 177 8.89 10.88 -13.88
N GLY A 178 8.71 11.32 -15.13
CA GLY A 178 7.67 12.28 -15.52
C GLY A 178 6.51 11.56 -16.19
N LEU A 179 5.35 11.53 -15.56
CA LEU A 179 4.14 10.91 -16.07
C LEU A 179 3.27 11.98 -16.74
N ILE A 180 2.86 11.73 -17.97
CA ILE A 180 2.02 12.65 -18.75
C ILE A 180 0.57 12.20 -18.65
N MET A 181 -0.29 13.05 -18.08
CA MET A 181 -1.70 12.79 -17.89
C MET A 181 -2.47 14.09 -17.61
N LYS A 182 -3.52 14.38 -18.38
CA LYS A 182 -4.25 15.65 -18.27
C LYS A 182 -5.07 15.75 -16.98
N GLY A 183 -5.18 16.95 -16.41
CA GLY A 183 -6.07 17.25 -15.29
C GLY A 183 -5.67 16.61 -13.96
N ILE A 184 -4.38 16.39 -13.75
CA ILE A 184 -3.76 16.03 -12.47
C ILE A 184 -2.42 16.74 -12.35
N SER A 185 -2.01 17.06 -11.13
CA SER A 185 -0.73 17.70 -10.84
C SER A 185 -0.24 17.26 -9.47
N SER A 186 0.76 16.38 -9.43
CA SER A 186 1.30 15.86 -8.16
C SER A 186 2.81 15.64 -8.27
N ASN A 187 3.53 15.86 -7.16
CA ASN A 187 4.97 15.62 -7.03
C ASN A 187 5.29 14.72 -5.84
N MET A 188 6.32 13.89 -6.00
CA MET A 188 6.79 12.98 -4.96
C MET A 188 8.30 12.97 -5.00
N LEU A 189 8.90 13.35 -3.88
CA LEU A 189 10.33 13.23 -3.64
C LEU A 189 10.54 12.06 -2.68
N VAL A 190 11.28 11.05 -3.12
CA VAL A 190 11.67 9.91 -2.30
C VAL A 190 13.16 10.00 -2.02
N ILE A 191 13.53 10.04 -0.75
CA ILE A 191 14.92 9.99 -0.31
C ILE A 191 15.18 8.57 0.20
N PRO A 192 15.87 7.72 -0.59
CA PRO A 192 16.08 6.32 -0.23
C PRO A 192 17.16 6.21 0.82
N THR A 193 16.78 6.24 2.10
CA THR A 193 17.76 6.18 3.19
C THR A 193 18.14 4.74 3.57
N GLY A 194 17.23 3.78 3.35
CA GLY A 194 17.37 2.39 3.81
C GLY A 194 17.53 2.19 5.32
N LYS A 195 17.52 3.26 6.12
CA LYS A 195 17.79 3.26 7.56
C LYS A 195 16.49 3.42 8.33
N LYS A 196 16.11 2.37 9.06
CA LYS A 196 14.97 2.44 9.98
C LYS A 196 15.38 3.17 11.25
N SER A 197 14.68 4.23 11.58
CA SER A 197 14.92 5.02 12.79
C SER A 197 13.60 5.49 13.40
N PRO A 198 13.38 5.33 14.72
CA PRO A 198 12.27 5.95 15.44
C PRO A 198 12.18 7.47 15.20
N VAL A 199 13.33 8.14 15.12
CA VAL A 199 13.45 9.58 14.89
C VAL A 199 12.79 10.01 13.57
N ALA A 200 12.80 9.13 12.56
CA ALA A 200 12.22 9.42 11.26
C ALA A 200 10.74 9.79 11.34
N PHE A 201 9.97 9.16 12.24
CA PHE A 201 8.54 9.45 12.41
C PHE A 201 8.27 10.87 12.93
N ILE A 202 9.14 11.37 13.83
CA ILE A 202 9.05 12.73 14.35
C ILE A 202 9.59 13.73 13.33
N LEU A 203 10.72 13.43 12.71
CA LEU A 203 11.29 14.31 11.68
C LEU A 203 10.32 14.53 10.51
N THR A 204 9.64 13.48 10.02
CA THR A 204 8.70 13.64 8.90
C THR A 204 7.50 14.50 9.25
N ARG A 205 7.10 14.58 10.52
CA ARG A 205 6.05 15.50 10.98
C ARG A 205 6.50 16.96 10.92
N ILE A 206 7.73 17.22 11.37
CA ILE A 206 8.34 18.55 11.30
C ILE A 206 8.48 18.97 9.84
N ILE A 207 8.91 18.05 8.96
CA ILE A 207 8.92 18.27 7.51
C ILE A 207 7.51 18.60 7.02
N GLU A 208 6.50 17.79 7.35
CA GLU A 208 5.12 17.99 6.90
C GLU A 208 4.58 19.38 7.29
N ASP A 209 4.78 19.81 8.53
CA ASP A 209 4.39 21.15 9.01
C ASP A 209 5.06 22.28 8.22
N TYR A 210 6.37 22.14 7.95
CA TYR A 210 7.10 23.09 7.12
C TYR A 210 6.52 23.15 5.70
N LEU A 211 6.27 21.99 5.08
CA LEU A 211 5.71 21.89 3.74
C LEU A 211 4.26 22.39 3.68
N TRP A 212 3.47 22.24 4.75
CA TRP A 212 2.12 22.78 4.83
C TRP A 212 2.12 24.29 4.61
N LYS A 213 3.00 25.01 5.32
CA LYS A 213 3.15 26.44 5.11
C LYS A 213 3.72 26.77 3.73
N ALA A 214 4.86 26.16 3.39
CA ALA A 214 5.64 26.57 2.22
C ALA A 214 5.03 26.13 0.88
N ILE A 215 4.39 24.97 0.78
CA ILE A 215 3.85 24.45 -0.49
C ILE A 215 2.34 24.69 -0.58
N ARG A 216 1.57 24.39 0.47
CA ARG A 216 0.11 24.56 0.44
C ARG A 216 -0.30 26.03 0.61
N ASN A 217 0.07 26.68 1.71
CA ASN A 217 -0.40 28.03 1.99
C ASN A 217 0.21 29.07 1.04
N GLU A 218 1.52 28.97 0.77
CA GLU A 218 2.24 29.97 -0.01
C GLU A 218 2.29 29.66 -1.52
N ASN A 219 2.13 28.40 -1.93
CA ASN A 219 2.30 27.97 -3.33
C ASN A 219 1.11 27.16 -3.89
N GLY A 220 -0.01 27.10 -3.15
CA GLY A 220 -1.32 26.74 -3.70
C GLY A 220 -1.60 25.25 -3.92
N ALA A 221 -0.76 24.33 -3.45
CA ALA A 221 -1.07 22.90 -3.53
C ALA A 221 -2.26 22.53 -2.64
N TYR A 222 -3.15 21.64 -3.11
CA TYR A 222 -4.33 21.23 -2.33
C TYR A 222 -3.98 20.36 -1.13
N HIS A 223 -2.94 19.54 -1.20
CA HIS A 223 -2.54 18.67 -0.10
C HIS A 223 -1.05 18.39 -0.14
N ILE A 224 -0.47 18.21 1.04
CA ILE A 224 0.91 17.80 1.22
C ILE A 224 0.97 16.68 2.25
N GLN A 225 2.03 15.88 2.17
CA GLN A 225 2.32 14.84 3.17
C GLN A 225 3.82 14.60 3.24
N ALA A 226 4.33 14.29 4.43
CA ALA A 226 5.65 13.71 4.59
C ALA A 226 5.60 12.51 5.56
N TYR A 227 6.21 11.40 5.16
CA TYR A 227 6.20 10.18 5.96
C TYR A 227 7.43 9.32 5.69
N VAL A 228 7.63 8.34 6.57
CA VAL A 228 8.66 7.31 6.43
C VAL A 228 8.00 5.96 6.13
N ASP A 229 8.48 5.25 5.12
CA ASP A 229 7.95 3.92 4.77
C ASP A 229 8.53 2.80 5.65
N THR A 230 8.06 1.56 5.43
CA THR A 230 8.53 0.38 6.18
C THR A 230 9.98 -0.03 5.88
N ASN A 231 10.60 0.57 4.87
CA ASN A 231 12.01 0.40 4.51
C ASN A 231 12.90 1.55 5.02
N GLY A 232 12.32 2.59 5.62
CA GLY A 232 13.04 3.76 6.14
C GLY A 232 13.24 4.87 5.11
N ASN A 233 12.63 4.78 3.92
CA ASN A 233 12.69 5.84 2.93
C ASN A 233 11.86 7.04 3.42
N ILE A 234 12.34 8.25 3.19
CA ILE A 234 11.59 9.48 3.46
C ILE A 234 10.86 9.87 2.19
N ILE A 235 9.54 10.07 2.29
CA ILE A 235 8.69 10.44 1.17
C ILE A 235 8.04 11.78 1.49
N MET A 236 8.18 12.72 0.58
CA MET A 236 7.45 13.98 0.56
C MET A 236 6.56 13.99 -0.67
N TYR A 237 5.32 14.43 -0.51
CA TYR A 237 4.28 14.35 -1.53
C TYR A 237 3.46 15.64 -1.56
N SER A 238 3.11 16.11 -2.75
CA SER A 238 2.11 17.16 -2.98
C SER A 238 1.07 16.73 -4.01
N ARG A 239 -0.16 17.21 -3.82
CA ARG A 239 -1.34 16.86 -4.64
C ARG A 239 -2.07 18.11 -5.11
N GLN A 240 -2.55 18.08 -6.36
CA GLN A 240 -3.13 19.23 -7.07
C GLN A 240 -2.23 20.45 -6.89
N ASP A 241 -0.95 20.25 -7.19
CA ASP A 241 0.11 21.22 -6.98
C ASP A 241 0.39 21.96 -8.30
N PRO A 242 0.14 23.26 -8.40
CA PRO A 242 0.38 24.02 -9.63
C PRO A 242 1.88 24.13 -9.96
N ASN A 243 2.77 23.78 -9.03
CA ASN A 243 4.21 23.92 -9.18
C ASN A 243 4.89 22.55 -9.30
N LEU A 244 5.91 22.46 -10.15
CA LEU A 244 6.73 21.24 -10.30
C LEU A 244 8.13 21.47 -9.74
N LEU A 245 8.97 22.25 -10.44
CA LEU A 245 10.35 22.49 -10.03
C LEU A 245 10.44 23.19 -8.67
N ARG A 246 9.59 24.20 -8.45
CA ARG A 246 9.56 24.97 -7.21
C ARG A 246 9.24 24.08 -6.00
N THR A 247 8.32 23.14 -6.15
CA THR A 247 7.95 22.18 -5.10
C THR A 247 9.12 21.32 -4.69
N TYR A 248 9.86 20.74 -5.65
CA TYR A 248 11.07 19.97 -5.33
C TYR A 248 12.13 20.81 -4.62
N GLN A 249 12.34 22.06 -5.04
CA GLN A 249 13.27 22.96 -4.36
C GLN A 249 12.85 23.22 -2.91
N ILE A 250 11.56 23.38 -2.63
CA ILE A 250 11.05 23.56 -1.27
C ILE A 250 11.20 22.27 -0.44
N MET A 251 10.87 21.12 -1.02
CA MET A 251 11.04 19.82 -0.36
C MET A 251 12.51 19.58 0.03
N GLU A 252 13.46 19.82 -0.87
CA GLU A 252 14.89 19.71 -0.58
C GLU A 252 15.34 20.72 0.50
N LYS A 253 14.89 21.98 0.41
CA LYS A 253 15.19 23.04 1.39
C LYS A 253 14.60 22.79 2.77
N SER A 254 13.53 22.00 2.89
CA SER A 254 12.93 21.68 4.19
C SER A 254 13.95 21.02 5.13
N ILE A 255 14.87 20.22 4.58
CA ILE A 255 15.92 19.55 5.35
C ILE A 255 16.90 20.57 5.93
N ASP A 256 17.30 21.58 5.14
CA ASP A 256 18.14 22.67 5.60
C ASP A 256 17.43 23.56 6.62
N ALA A 257 16.15 23.83 6.43
CA ALA A 257 15.36 24.60 7.37
C ALA A 257 15.35 23.93 8.76
N ILE A 258 15.11 22.62 8.81
CA ILE A 258 15.07 21.86 10.07
C ILE A 258 16.43 21.84 10.76
N LEU A 259 17.53 21.69 10.01
CA LEU A 259 18.88 21.74 10.58
C LEU A 259 19.17 23.06 11.30
N ASN A 260 18.64 24.17 10.79
CA ASN A 260 18.85 25.51 11.33
C ASN A 260 17.79 25.95 12.34
N MET A 261 16.66 25.25 12.43
CA MET A 261 15.63 25.51 13.43
C MET A 261 16.12 25.20 14.84
N LYS A 262 15.62 25.97 15.81
CA LYS A 262 15.76 25.67 17.23
C LYS A 262 14.46 25.04 17.68
N LEU A 263 14.50 23.77 18.09
CA LEU A 263 13.33 23.04 18.55
C LEU A 263 13.37 22.96 20.08
N THR A 264 12.38 23.55 20.73
CA THR A 264 12.20 23.41 22.18
C THR A 264 11.76 22.01 22.55
N ALA A 265 12.00 21.61 23.80
CA ALA A 265 11.52 20.33 24.30
C ALA A 265 9.99 20.20 24.27
N GLU A 266 9.28 21.32 24.38
CA GLU A 266 7.82 21.38 24.32
C GLU A 266 7.30 21.15 22.89
N GLU A 267 7.89 21.80 21.88
CA GLU A 267 7.54 21.55 20.47
C GLU A 267 7.81 20.09 20.08
N ILE A 268 8.95 19.52 20.49
CA ILE A 268 9.25 18.11 20.23
C ILE A 268 8.21 17.19 20.90
N LYS A 269 7.81 17.52 22.13
CA LYS A 269 6.76 16.77 22.85
C LYS A 269 5.42 16.84 22.12
N ASP A 270 5.05 17.97 21.54
CA ASP A 270 3.82 18.11 20.75
C ASP A 270 3.84 17.22 19.49
N TYR A 271 4.98 17.15 18.80
CA TYR A 271 5.16 16.22 17.68
C TYR A 271 5.06 14.75 18.12
N ILE A 272 5.59 14.42 19.30
CA ILE A 272 5.48 13.08 19.90
C ILE A 272 4.01 12.78 20.25
N ILE A 273 3.28 13.70 20.88
CA ILE A 273 1.86 13.54 21.21
C ILE A 273 1.03 13.34 19.94
N SER A 274 1.27 14.16 18.91
CA SER A 274 0.68 13.97 17.59
C SER A 274 0.94 12.56 17.04
N TYR A 275 2.10 11.96 17.34
CA TYR A 275 2.47 10.59 16.89
C TYR A 275 1.59 9.55 17.53
N PHE A 276 1.51 9.63 18.85
CA PHE A 276 0.72 8.66 19.58
C PHE A 276 -0.77 8.86 19.32
N SER A 277 -1.29 10.09 19.30
CA SER A 277 -2.68 10.37 18.95
C SER A 277 -3.11 9.70 17.63
N ALA A 278 -2.27 9.80 16.59
CA ALA A 278 -2.55 9.17 15.30
C ALA A 278 -2.36 7.65 15.25
N THR A 279 -1.63 7.05 16.20
CA THR A 279 -1.22 5.63 16.16
C THR A 279 -1.70 4.78 17.35
N THR A 280 -2.46 5.37 18.27
CA THR A 280 -2.99 4.73 19.47
C THR A 280 -4.50 4.86 19.60
N SER A 281 -5.21 4.85 18.48
CA SER A 281 -6.66 4.72 18.50
C SER A 281 -7.07 3.42 19.20
N VAL A 282 -8.20 3.45 19.90
CA VAL A 282 -8.84 2.24 20.42
C VAL A 282 -9.21 1.39 19.22
N LEU A 283 -8.63 0.19 19.15
CA LEU A 283 -8.91 -0.75 18.08
C LEU A 283 -10.14 -1.57 18.43
N SER A 284 -10.98 -1.83 17.44
CA SER A 284 -12.01 -2.87 17.57
C SER A 284 -11.36 -4.25 17.74
N ALA A 285 -12.16 -5.24 18.13
CA ALA A 285 -11.70 -6.62 18.18
C ALA A 285 -11.17 -7.11 16.82
N TYR A 286 -11.84 -6.72 15.74
CA TYR A 286 -11.45 -7.04 14.37
C TYR A 286 -10.11 -6.38 13.99
N ASP A 287 -9.94 -5.09 14.27
CA ASP A 287 -8.70 -4.37 13.96
C ASP A 287 -7.53 -4.91 14.79
N THR A 288 -7.78 -5.29 16.04
CA THR A 288 -6.78 -5.92 16.91
C THR A 288 -6.34 -7.27 16.34
N PHE A 289 -7.28 -8.10 15.90
CA PHE A 289 -6.99 -9.37 15.25
C PHE A 289 -6.15 -9.19 13.98
N ASN A 290 -6.54 -8.25 13.11
CA ASN A 290 -5.79 -7.95 11.89
C ASN A 290 -4.40 -7.38 12.15
N LEU A 291 -4.24 -6.55 13.19
CA LEU A 291 -2.93 -6.09 13.63
C LEU A 291 -2.02 -7.26 14.03
N VAL A 292 -2.54 -8.20 14.83
CA VAL A 292 -1.79 -9.39 15.26
C VAL A 292 -1.43 -10.29 14.08
N LEU A 293 -2.36 -10.55 13.16
CA LEU A 293 -2.08 -11.32 11.94
C LEU A 293 -0.98 -10.66 11.10
N ARG A 294 -1.09 -9.35 10.89
CA ARG A 294 -0.07 -8.59 10.17
C ARG A 294 1.29 -8.67 10.86
N MET A 295 1.34 -8.56 12.19
CA MET A 295 2.58 -8.72 12.97
C MET A 295 3.21 -10.10 12.76
N ILE A 296 2.42 -11.17 12.74
CA ILE A 296 2.88 -12.53 12.47
C ILE A 296 3.44 -12.64 11.04
N PHE A 297 2.67 -12.20 10.03
CA PHE A 297 3.08 -12.34 8.63
C PHE A 297 4.26 -11.45 8.22
N GLU A 298 4.40 -10.29 8.85
CA GLU A 298 5.51 -9.38 8.61
C GLU A 298 6.75 -9.68 9.48
N ASN A 299 6.71 -10.70 10.36
CA ASN A 299 7.76 -10.98 11.34
C ASN A 299 8.12 -9.72 12.16
N TYR A 300 7.09 -9.10 12.72
CA TYR A 300 7.17 -7.86 13.50
C TYR A 300 6.61 -8.09 14.89
N ASP A 301 7.45 -8.56 15.80
CA ASP A 301 7.02 -8.93 17.15
C ASP A 301 6.72 -7.72 18.06
N TYR A 302 6.11 -8.02 19.20
CA TYR A 302 5.76 -7.02 20.20
C TYR A 302 6.99 -6.31 20.76
N ALA A 303 8.11 -7.02 20.97
CA ALA A 303 9.34 -6.46 21.50
C ALA A 303 9.91 -5.38 20.58
N THR A 304 10.00 -5.66 19.28
CA THR A 304 10.44 -4.70 18.26
C THR A 304 9.49 -3.50 18.22
N ARG A 305 8.17 -3.73 18.26
CA ARG A 305 7.18 -2.64 18.30
C ARG A 305 7.33 -1.76 19.54
N LYS A 306 7.51 -2.36 20.71
CA LYS A 306 7.74 -1.66 21.98
C LYS A 306 9.01 -0.82 21.90
N ASN A 307 10.12 -1.41 21.47
CA ASN A 307 11.41 -0.72 21.35
C ASN A 307 11.34 0.49 20.41
N ASN A 308 10.69 0.33 19.24
CA ASN A 308 10.48 1.45 18.32
C ASN A 308 9.70 2.59 18.97
N ARG A 309 8.61 2.28 19.69
CA ARG A 309 7.78 3.29 20.36
C ARG A 309 8.50 3.97 21.52
N MET A 310 9.29 3.24 22.29
CA MET A 310 10.16 3.82 23.32
C MET A 310 11.21 4.74 22.70
N GLY A 311 11.76 4.39 21.54
CA GLY A 311 12.64 5.26 20.78
C GLY A 311 11.97 6.58 20.38
N ILE A 312 10.69 6.55 19.98
CA ILE A 312 9.91 7.75 19.62
C ILE A 312 9.66 8.65 20.84
N LEU A 313 9.33 8.06 22.00
CA LEU A 313 9.06 8.81 23.23
C LEU A 313 10.27 9.59 23.75
N ASN A 314 11.47 9.13 23.43
CA ASN A 314 12.72 9.69 23.94
C ASN A 314 13.48 10.53 22.90
N VAL A 315 12.86 10.86 21.77
CA VAL A 315 13.50 11.65 20.70
C VAL A 315 13.94 13.01 21.23
N THR A 316 15.18 13.37 20.94
CA THR A 316 15.80 14.66 21.28
C THR A 316 16.04 15.55 20.06
N GLU A 317 16.22 16.86 20.27
CA GLU A 317 16.59 17.79 19.20
C GLU A 317 17.87 17.35 18.48
N LYS A 318 18.87 16.89 19.25
CA LYS A 318 20.14 16.39 18.69
C LYS A 318 19.91 15.22 17.74
N GLU A 319 19.10 14.24 18.12
CA GLU A 319 18.80 13.10 17.26
C GLU A 319 18.04 13.51 16.00
N ILE A 320 17.10 14.46 16.10
CA ILE A 320 16.41 15.03 14.94
C ILE A 320 17.42 15.68 13.98
N LYS A 321 18.34 16.51 14.49
CA LYS A 321 19.36 17.18 13.70
C LYS A 321 20.37 16.21 13.09
N ASP A 322 20.85 15.24 13.85
CA ASP A 322 21.75 14.20 13.37
C ASP A 322 21.10 13.38 12.24
N TYR A 323 19.81 13.06 12.38
CA TYR A 323 19.07 12.32 11.35
C TYR A 323 18.75 13.18 10.12
N ALA A 324 18.42 14.47 10.29
CA ALA A 324 18.25 15.41 9.19
C ALA A 324 19.56 15.60 8.40
N LEU A 325 20.70 15.67 9.08
CA LEU A 325 22.02 15.76 8.44
C LEU A 325 22.32 14.49 7.63
N TYR A 326 21.99 13.32 8.17
CA TYR A 326 22.08 12.06 7.45
C TYR A 326 21.22 12.07 6.18
N ILE A 327 19.94 12.46 6.27
CA ILE A 327 19.04 12.56 5.12
C ILE A 327 19.55 13.55 4.07
N LYS A 328 20.12 14.69 4.51
CA LYS A 328 20.74 15.67 3.60
C LYS A 328 21.85 15.03 2.75
N GLY A 329 22.66 14.15 3.33
CA GLY A 329 23.70 13.39 2.60
C GLY A 329 23.12 12.41 1.56
N GLU A 330 21.88 11.95 1.77
CA GLU A 330 21.18 11.01 0.90
C GLU A 330 20.35 11.70 -0.21
N LEU A 331 20.17 13.03 -0.17
CA LEU A 331 19.41 13.79 -1.17
C LEU A 331 19.93 13.60 -2.61
N LYS A 332 21.22 13.35 -2.80
CA LYS A 332 21.80 13.05 -4.12
C LYS A 332 21.26 11.77 -4.76
N LYS A 333 20.65 10.88 -3.97
CA LYS A 333 19.99 9.64 -4.43
C LYS A 333 18.47 9.83 -4.55
N ALA A 334 17.96 11.05 -4.36
CA ALA A 334 16.53 11.27 -4.32
C ALA A 334 15.90 11.01 -5.69
N ILE A 335 14.74 10.36 -5.65
CA ILE A 335 13.95 10.00 -6.81
C ILE A 335 12.77 10.97 -6.90
N LYS A 336 12.59 11.56 -8.07
CA LYS A 336 11.53 12.53 -8.36
C LYS A 336 10.49 11.89 -9.26
N ILE A 337 9.23 11.88 -8.80
CA ILE A 337 8.11 11.34 -9.56
C ILE A 337 7.06 12.43 -9.67
N SER A 338 6.70 12.82 -10.88
CA SER A 338 5.68 13.85 -11.12
C SER A 338 4.64 13.36 -12.12
N ILE A 339 3.39 13.81 -11.97
CA ILE A 339 2.33 13.60 -12.96
C ILE A 339 1.66 14.93 -13.30
N TYR A 340 1.72 15.32 -14.57
CA TYR A 340 1.23 16.62 -15.07
C TYR A 340 0.78 16.52 -16.53
N ASP A 341 0.20 17.62 -17.04
CA ASP A 341 0.07 17.84 -18.48
C ASP A 341 1.42 17.74 -19.21
N GLY A 342 1.37 17.23 -20.45
CA GLY A 342 2.56 16.84 -21.19
C GLY A 342 3.54 17.98 -21.45
N GLU A 343 3.04 19.20 -21.68
CA GLU A 343 3.89 20.37 -21.87
C GLU A 343 4.73 20.69 -20.63
N ILE A 344 4.17 20.53 -19.44
CA ILE A 344 4.87 20.83 -18.18
C ILE A 344 5.98 19.81 -17.97
N ILE A 345 5.69 18.51 -18.11
CA ILE A 345 6.69 17.45 -17.94
C ILE A 345 7.83 17.59 -18.95
N ARG A 346 7.52 17.81 -20.23
CA ARG A 346 8.52 17.86 -21.31
C ARG A 346 9.44 19.08 -21.25
N LYS A 347 9.00 20.17 -20.60
CA LYS A 347 9.83 21.37 -20.38
C LYS A 347 10.86 21.19 -19.26
N MET A 348 10.74 20.14 -18.44
CA MET A 348 11.60 19.92 -17.27
C MET A 348 12.72 18.94 -17.57
N ASN A 349 13.97 19.34 -17.29
CA ASN A 349 15.12 18.44 -17.31
C ASN A 349 15.34 17.78 -15.93
N LEU A 350 14.35 17.02 -15.46
CA LEU A 350 14.32 16.43 -14.11
C LEU A 350 14.14 14.91 -14.07
N PHE A 351 13.80 14.28 -15.20
CA PHE A 351 13.34 12.91 -15.23
C PHE A 351 14.23 12.05 -16.13
N ASP A 352 14.57 10.85 -15.65
CA ASP A 352 15.30 9.83 -16.42
C ASP A 352 14.38 9.16 -17.45
N GLU A 353 13.08 9.15 -17.18
CA GLU A 353 12.06 8.56 -18.05
C GLU A 353 10.80 9.43 -18.08
N ILE A 354 10.25 9.63 -19.28
CA ILE A 354 8.96 10.28 -19.48
C ILE A 354 8.00 9.26 -20.09
N LYS A 355 6.82 9.11 -19.49
CA LYS A 355 5.81 8.12 -19.88
C LYS A 355 4.45 8.76 -20.01
N GLU A 356 3.77 8.50 -21.12
CA GLU A 356 2.38 8.89 -21.32
C GLU A 356 1.45 7.78 -20.83
N ILE A 357 0.53 8.11 -19.92
CA ILE A 357 -0.45 7.16 -19.39
C ILE A 357 -1.69 7.24 -20.26
N LYS A 358 -1.99 6.15 -20.97
CA LYS A 358 -3.13 6.02 -21.88
C LYS A 358 -4.31 5.34 -21.22
#